data_AF-A0A2R6NWH4-F1
#
_entry.id   AF-A0A2R6NWH4-F1
#
_cell.length_a   1.000
_cell.length_b   1.000
_cell.length_c   1.000
_cell.angle_alpha   90.00
_cell.angle_beta   90.00
_cell.angle_gamma   90.00
#
_symmetry.space_group_name_H-M   'P 1'
#
loop_
_entity.id
_entity.type
_entity.pdbx_description
1 polymer ?
#
loop_
_entity_poly.entity_id
_entity_poly.type
_entity_poly.pdbx_seq_one_letter_code
_entity_poly.pdbx_strand_id
1 'polypeptide(L)'
;MPPNVEYTLTVNIDRTQLEILRREDYKLCLAKRIGSESVDVIWQATEPVDKNIFRWTVDYQVFGASSFTPGALVGAETDSIPVEFGQTVVRDKNGVMQPATGAPNNSDAFSVRNEYSPMFIGINAAHDGRKSSPSYVTQIQSDTGSETRLAPREIVHLWFYPHATAGTMFVDRIPNNSLQIDMAANNDAEVEFTASGVWVILHRAEAIVPSEHHRDADKGIEIGREAALLDENEIVKPEGDS
;
A
#
# COMPACT_ATOMS: atom_id res chain seq x y z
N MET A 1 -10.80 -11.15 14.97
CA MET A 1 -10.02 -10.22 14.14
C MET A 1 -9.53 -11.01 12.94
N PRO A 2 -9.71 -10.52 11.71
CA PRO A 2 -8.95 -11.08 10.59
C PRO A 2 -7.45 -10.98 10.92
N PRO A 3 -6.62 -11.94 10.45
CA PRO A 3 -5.19 -11.89 10.70
C PRO A 3 -4.61 -10.56 10.20
N ASN A 4 -3.71 -9.95 10.97
CA ASN A 4 -2.94 -8.80 10.50
C ASN A 4 -2.11 -9.28 9.30
N VAL A 5 -2.58 -8.98 8.10
CA VAL A 5 -1.87 -9.27 6.85
C VAL A 5 -0.59 -8.43 6.87
N GLU A 6 0.54 -9.11 6.87
CA GLU A 6 1.84 -8.47 6.70
C GLU A 6 2.18 -8.43 5.22
N TYR A 7 2.53 -7.24 4.75
CA TYR A 7 3.00 -6.96 3.40
C TYR A 7 4.52 -6.95 3.36
N THR A 8 5.11 -7.57 2.34
CA THR A 8 6.55 -7.59 2.12
C THR A 8 6.90 -7.16 0.70
N LEU A 9 7.68 -6.09 0.55
CA LEU A 9 8.25 -5.69 -0.73
C LEU A 9 9.77 -5.88 -0.69
N THR A 10 10.27 -6.77 -1.53
CA THR A 10 11.71 -6.96 -1.76
C THR A 10 12.15 -6.16 -2.98
N VAL A 11 13.17 -5.32 -2.80
CA VAL A 11 13.74 -4.49 -3.86
C VAL A 11 15.21 -4.85 -4.04
N ASN A 12 15.52 -5.50 -5.15
CA ASN A 12 16.88 -5.75 -5.59
C ASN A 12 17.38 -4.58 -6.44
N ILE A 13 18.62 -4.16 -6.25
CA ILE A 13 19.23 -3.07 -7.01
C ILE A 13 20.51 -3.60 -7.65
N ASP A 14 20.61 -3.46 -8.97
CA ASP A 14 21.84 -3.81 -9.68
C ASP A 14 23.03 -3.01 -9.14
N ARG A 15 24.15 -3.70 -8.96
CA ARG A 15 25.35 -3.13 -8.34
C ARG A 15 25.88 -1.89 -9.06
N THR A 16 25.77 -1.84 -10.39
CA THR A 16 26.25 -0.69 -11.17
C THR A 16 25.44 0.57 -10.88
N GLN A 17 24.13 0.43 -10.65
CA GLN A 17 23.27 1.54 -10.24
C GLN A 17 23.51 1.92 -8.78
N LEU A 18 23.71 0.92 -7.91
CA LEU A 18 23.93 1.14 -6.48
C LEU A 18 25.12 2.07 -6.20
N GLU A 19 26.21 1.93 -6.94
CA GLU A 19 27.40 2.79 -6.80
C GLU A 19 27.09 4.26 -7.14
N ILE A 20 26.27 4.50 -8.17
CA ILE A 20 25.84 5.84 -8.57
C ILE A 20 24.90 6.43 -7.52
N LEU A 21 23.86 5.68 -7.15
CA LEU A 21 22.84 6.13 -6.20
C LEU A 21 23.45 6.53 -4.86
N ARG A 22 24.39 5.72 -4.33
CA ARG A 22 25.05 6.01 -3.06
C ARG A 22 26.01 7.19 -3.13
N ARG A 23 26.74 7.33 -4.24
CA ARG A 23 27.67 8.47 -4.41
C ARG A 23 26.94 9.81 -4.44
N GLU A 24 25.77 9.84 -5.07
CA GLU A 24 24.94 11.03 -5.20
C GLU A 24 23.88 11.17 -4.07
N ASP A 25 24.00 10.37 -3.00
CA ASP A 25 23.12 10.39 -1.83
C ASP A 25 21.61 10.26 -2.13
N TYR A 26 21.27 9.43 -3.12
CA TYR A 26 19.89 9.05 -3.38
C TYR A 26 19.37 8.09 -2.31
N LYS A 27 18.14 8.31 -1.87
CA LYS A 27 17.40 7.35 -1.05
C LYS A 27 16.44 6.56 -1.92
N LEU A 28 16.21 5.30 -1.52
CA LEU A 28 15.08 4.52 -1.98
C LEU A 28 13.85 4.95 -1.20
N CYS A 29 12.89 5.54 -1.91
CA CYS A 29 11.68 6.12 -1.36
C CYS A 29 10.49 5.20 -1.61
N LEU A 30 9.66 5.03 -0.59
CA LEU A 30 8.38 4.35 -0.65
C LEU A 30 7.29 5.31 -0.17
N ALA A 31 6.15 5.33 -0.84
CA ALA A 31 5.00 6.09 -0.40
C ALA A 31 3.68 5.37 -0.72
N LYS A 32 2.66 5.59 0.12
CA LYS A 32 1.35 4.94 0.00
C LYS A 32 0.33 5.86 -0.66
N ARG A 33 -0.59 5.28 -1.42
CA ARG A 33 -1.71 6.00 -2.01
C ARG A 33 -2.91 6.07 -1.07
N ILE A 34 -3.61 7.21 -1.08
CA ILE A 34 -4.90 7.39 -0.41
C ILE A 34 -6.00 7.61 -1.46
N GLY A 35 -7.02 6.76 -1.45
CA GLY A 35 -8.17 6.84 -2.34
C GLY A 35 -7.78 6.82 -3.83
N SER A 36 -8.40 7.71 -4.61
CA SER A 36 -8.01 8.00 -5.98
C SER A 36 -6.98 9.13 -6.09
N GLU A 37 -6.60 9.76 -4.98
CA GLU A 37 -5.74 10.94 -4.93
C GLU A 37 -4.26 10.63 -5.21
N SER A 38 -3.46 11.70 -5.27
CA SER A 38 -2.01 11.70 -5.42
C SER A 38 -1.30 11.17 -4.16
N VAL A 39 -0.06 10.74 -4.36
CA VAL A 39 0.85 10.41 -3.26
C VAL A 39 1.55 11.69 -2.87
N ASP A 40 1.45 12.07 -1.60
CA ASP A 40 1.84 13.43 -1.18
C ASP A 40 2.89 13.45 -0.07
N VAL A 41 3.27 12.29 0.48
CA VAL A 41 4.25 12.16 1.57
C VAL A 41 5.17 10.97 1.32
N ILE A 42 6.48 11.16 1.44
CA ILE A 42 7.45 10.06 1.43
C ILE A 42 7.28 9.28 2.72
N TRP A 43 6.72 8.09 2.66
CA TRP A 43 6.41 7.31 3.87
C TRP A 43 7.66 6.68 4.49
N GLN A 44 8.51 6.09 3.64
CA GLN A 44 9.79 5.52 4.05
C GLN A 44 10.88 5.99 3.08
N ALA A 45 12.07 6.28 3.61
CA ALA A 45 13.25 6.63 2.85
C ALA A 45 14.45 5.92 3.48
N THR A 46 15.16 5.10 2.72
CA THR A 46 16.33 4.36 3.19
C THR A 46 17.52 4.54 2.27
N GLU A 47 18.72 4.37 2.82
CA GLU A 47 19.90 4.15 1.99
C GLU A 47 19.68 2.91 1.12
N PRO A 48 19.91 3.00 -0.20
CA PRO A 48 19.83 1.82 -1.04
C PRO A 48 21.00 0.88 -0.73
N VAL A 49 20.68 -0.40 -0.56
CA VAL A 49 21.61 -1.52 -0.58
C VAL A 49 21.25 -2.49 -1.71
N ASP A 50 22.02 -3.55 -1.90
CA ASP A 50 21.79 -4.57 -2.93
C ASP A 50 20.41 -5.23 -2.81
N LYS A 51 19.99 -5.56 -1.58
CA LYS A 51 18.67 -6.10 -1.26
C LYS A 51 18.02 -5.32 -0.13
N ASN A 52 16.94 -4.62 -0.45
CA ASN A 52 16.16 -3.84 0.49
C ASN A 52 14.83 -4.56 0.74
N ILE A 53 14.36 -4.58 1.98
CA ILE A 53 13.11 -5.23 2.33
C ILE A 53 12.26 -4.26 3.14
N PHE A 54 11.09 -3.92 2.60
CA PHE A 54 10.08 -3.15 3.31
C PHE A 54 9.01 -4.09 3.84
N ARG A 55 8.62 -3.92 5.10
CA ARG A 55 7.53 -4.68 5.73
C ARG A 55 6.55 -3.77 6.42
N TRP A 56 5.26 -4.07 6.29
CA TRP A 56 4.22 -3.31 6.96
C TRP A 56 2.95 -4.12 7.21
N THR A 57 2.12 -3.62 8.10
CA THR A 57 0.76 -4.10 8.38
C THR A 57 -0.24 -2.99 8.07
N VAL A 58 -1.52 -3.34 8.01
CA VAL A 58 -2.63 -2.38 7.81
C VAL A 58 -3.02 -1.72 9.15
N ASP A 59 -2.01 -1.20 9.86
CA ASP A 59 -2.21 -0.48 11.12
C ASP A 59 -2.02 1.02 10.87
N TYR A 60 -3.06 1.80 11.15
CA TYR A 60 -3.11 3.24 10.91
C TYR A 60 -3.31 4.04 12.19
N GLN A 61 -2.79 5.26 12.17
CA GLN A 61 -3.13 6.29 13.15
C GLN A 61 -3.47 7.58 12.42
N VAL A 62 -4.33 8.41 13.02
CA VAL A 62 -4.64 9.76 12.52
C VAL A 62 -4.20 10.83 13.51
N PHE A 63 -3.80 11.98 12.97
CA PHE A 63 -3.36 13.14 13.75
C PHE A 63 -3.75 14.44 13.03
N GLY A 64 -3.76 15.55 13.76
CA GLY A 64 -3.83 16.90 13.19
C GLY A 64 -2.43 17.41 12.85
N ALA A 65 -2.28 18.03 11.68
CA ALA A 65 -1.03 18.59 11.18
C ALA A 65 -1.10 20.12 11.00
N SER A 66 0.05 20.77 11.19
CA SER A 66 0.18 22.23 11.15
C SER A 66 -0.10 22.82 9.76
N SER A 67 0.42 22.15 8.73
CA SER A 67 0.38 22.62 7.35
C SER A 67 0.57 21.48 6.36
N PHE A 68 0.17 21.74 5.13
CA PHE A 68 0.69 21.04 3.97
C PHE A 68 1.67 21.97 3.23
N THR A 69 2.95 21.61 3.16
CA THR A 69 3.99 22.45 2.54
C THR A 69 5.00 21.59 1.78
N PRO A 70 4.96 21.56 0.44
CA PRO A 70 5.88 20.74 -0.35
C PRO A 70 7.34 21.01 -0.02
N GLY A 71 8.11 19.93 0.18
CA GLY A 71 9.51 19.95 0.58
C GLY A 71 9.75 20.00 2.09
N ALA A 72 8.73 20.34 2.90
CA ALA A 72 8.83 20.29 4.36
C ALA A 72 8.46 18.91 4.91
N LEU A 73 8.91 18.62 6.13
CA LEU A 73 8.47 17.44 6.87
C LEU A 73 7.08 17.67 7.44
N VAL A 74 6.26 16.62 7.47
CA VAL A 74 4.98 16.62 8.17
C VAL A 74 5.20 16.93 9.65
N GLY A 75 4.57 18.01 10.13
CA GLY A 75 4.53 18.39 11.54
C GLY A 75 3.19 18.01 12.18
N ALA A 76 3.19 16.97 13.01
CA ALA A 76 2.04 16.63 13.83
C ALA A 76 1.89 17.62 14.98
N GLU A 77 0.68 18.17 15.17
CA GLU A 77 0.35 19.10 16.25
C GLU A 77 -0.55 18.47 17.33
N THR A 78 -1.03 17.26 17.10
CA THR A 78 -1.83 16.51 18.06
C THR A 78 -1.21 15.15 18.34
N ASP A 79 -1.70 14.49 19.38
CA ASP A 79 -1.48 13.06 19.55
C ASP A 79 -1.99 12.27 18.34
N SER A 80 -1.33 11.15 18.05
CA SER A 80 -1.72 10.21 17.02
C SER A 80 -2.64 9.14 17.60
N ILE A 81 -3.82 8.99 17.03
CA ILE A 81 -4.85 8.07 17.52
C ILE A 81 -4.95 6.86 16.60
N PRO A 82 -4.73 5.63 17.10
CA PRO A 82 -4.98 4.40 16.35
C PRO A 82 -6.42 4.34 15.82
N VAL A 83 -6.58 3.89 14.59
CA VAL A 83 -7.89 3.82 13.93
C VAL A 83 -7.96 2.63 12.98
N GLU A 84 -9.09 1.92 13.00
CA GLU A 84 -9.42 0.85 12.06
C GLU A 84 -10.44 1.32 11.02
N PHE A 85 -10.54 0.63 9.88
CA PHE A 85 -11.56 0.93 8.88
C PHE A 85 -12.97 0.82 9.48
N GLY A 86 -13.86 1.75 9.12
CA GLY A 86 -15.19 1.90 9.68
C GLY A 86 -15.29 2.80 10.91
N GLN A 87 -14.16 3.12 11.54
CA GLN A 87 -14.15 3.94 12.74
C GLN A 87 -14.05 5.44 12.45
N THR A 88 -14.41 6.24 13.44
CA THR A 88 -14.29 7.70 13.42
C THR A 88 -13.50 8.20 14.61
N VAL A 89 -12.53 9.07 14.36
CA VAL A 89 -11.83 9.85 15.38
C VAL A 89 -12.41 11.26 15.41
N VAL A 90 -12.77 11.75 16.59
CA VAL A 90 -13.30 13.10 16.76
C VAL A 90 -12.20 13.97 17.37
N ARG A 91 -11.89 15.08 16.71
CA ARG A 91 -11.20 16.19 17.35
C ARG A 91 -12.22 17.07 18.04
N ASP A 92 -12.26 17.02 19.35
CA ASP A 92 -13.31 17.68 20.13
C ASP A 92 -13.17 19.21 20.14
N LYS A 93 -14.13 19.90 20.76
CA LYS A 93 -14.18 21.36 20.89
C LYS A 93 -13.04 21.98 21.71
N ASN A 94 -12.21 21.17 22.36
CA ASN A 94 -11.00 21.62 23.06
C ASN A 94 -9.74 21.41 22.20
N GLY A 95 -9.90 20.90 20.98
CA GLY A 95 -8.81 20.63 20.05
C GLY A 95 -8.10 19.31 20.29
N VAL A 96 -8.63 18.43 21.16
CA VAL A 96 -8.03 17.14 21.52
C VAL A 96 -8.55 16.03 20.61
N MET A 97 -7.64 15.21 20.09
CA MET A 97 -8.01 14.00 19.34
C MET A 97 -8.50 12.92 20.32
N GLN A 98 -9.76 12.54 20.21
CA GLN A 98 -10.37 11.52 21.07
C GLN A 98 -10.12 10.10 20.53
N PRO A 99 -10.17 9.07 21.39
CA PRO A 99 -10.09 7.69 20.92
C PRO A 99 -11.11 7.38 19.82
N ALA A 100 -10.72 6.51 18.88
CA ALA A 100 -11.60 6.09 17.80
C ALA A 100 -12.90 5.45 18.32
N THR A 101 -14.02 5.76 17.67
CA THR A 101 -15.35 5.25 17.98
C THR A 101 -15.97 4.54 16.78
N GLY A 102 -16.98 3.71 17.02
CA GLY A 102 -17.61 2.87 16.00
C GLY A 102 -16.98 1.46 15.92
N ALA A 103 -17.68 0.57 15.22
CA ALA A 103 -17.22 -0.80 15.02
C ALA A 103 -16.37 -0.88 13.73
N PRO A 104 -15.20 -1.56 13.78
CA PRO A 104 -14.43 -1.85 12.59
C PRO A 104 -15.26 -2.57 11.52
N ASN A 105 -15.06 -2.25 10.25
CA ASN A 105 -15.77 -2.85 9.12
C ASN A 105 -14.94 -2.83 7.82
N ASN A 106 -15.50 -3.40 6.75
CA ASN A 106 -14.84 -3.55 5.44
C ASN A 106 -15.10 -2.34 4.51
N SER A 107 -15.17 -1.12 5.03
CA SER A 107 -15.42 0.08 4.22
C SER A 107 -14.17 0.66 3.54
N ASP A 108 -13.00 0.07 3.81
CA ASP A 108 -11.67 0.51 3.36
C ASP A 108 -11.39 1.99 3.62
N ALA A 109 -12.00 2.54 4.67
CA ALA A 109 -11.85 3.93 5.06
C ALA A 109 -12.15 4.15 6.54
N PHE A 110 -11.60 5.23 7.09
CA PHE A 110 -11.97 5.77 8.40
C PHE A 110 -12.25 7.27 8.24
N SER A 111 -12.88 7.86 9.25
CA SER A 111 -13.25 9.28 9.25
C SER A 111 -12.56 10.04 10.38
N VAL A 112 -12.27 11.32 10.14
CA VAL A 112 -11.89 12.28 11.17
C VAL A 112 -12.90 13.42 11.17
N ARG A 113 -13.59 13.60 12.29
CA ARG A 113 -14.53 14.71 12.50
C ARG A 113 -13.83 15.82 13.26
N ASN A 114 -13.72 17.01 12.65
CA ASN A 114 -13.09 18.15 13.30
C ASN A 114 -14.16 19.07 13.90
N GLU A 115 -14.25 19.15 15.23
CA GLU A 115 -15.19 20.07 15.92
C GLU A 115 -14.49 21.33 16.47
N TYR A 116 -13.20 21.49 16.19
CA TYR A 116 -12.41 22.67 16.55
C TYR A 116 -11.94 23.41 15.30
N SER A 117 -11.06 24.41 15.46
CA SER A 117 -10.47 25.20 14.37
C SER A 117 -10.01 24.35 13.19
N PRO A 118 -10.04 24.89 11.96
CA PRO A 118 -9.54 24.19 10.78
C PRO A 118 -8.13 23.62 10.97
N MET A 119 -7.89 22.42 10.44
CA MET A 119 -6.63 21.68 10.58
C MET A 119 -6.43 20.73 9.40
N PHE A 120 -5.19 20.52 8.97
CA PHE A 120 -4.85 19.42 8.06
C PHE A 120 -4.89 18.08 8.79
N ILE A 121 -5.36 17.02 8.13
CA ILE A 121 -5.46 15.69 8.73
C ILE A 121 -4.36 14.80 8.16
N GLY A 122 -3.55 14.21 9.04
CA GLY A 122 -2.47 13.30 8.69
C GLY A 122 -2.79 11.84 9.01
N ILE A 123 -2.09 10.94 8.33
CA ILE A 123 -2.11 9.50 8.58
C ILE A 123 -0.68 9.05 8.85
N ASN A 124 -0.48 8.33 9.96
CA ASN A 124 0.69 7.48 10.12
C ASN A 124 0.33 6.06 9.69
N ALA A 125 1.24 5.41 8.97
CA ALA A 125 1.13 4.00 8.62
C ALA A 125 2.27 3.20 9.25
N ALA A 126 1.96 2.01 9.76
CA ALA A 126 2.92 1.16 10.43
C ALA A 126 3.91 0.50 9.46
N HIS A 127 5.18 0.41 9.84
CA HIS A 127 6.23 -0.32 9.13
C HIS A 127 7.24 -0.92 10.13
N ASP A 128 8.05 -1.88 9.68
CA ASP A 128 9.16 -2.47 10.46
C ASP A 128 8.78 -2.91 11.88
N GLY A 129 7.70 -3.68 12.01
CA GLY A 129 7.39 -4.42 13.24
C GLY A 129 6.95 -3.59 14.45
N ARG A 130 6.60 -2.30 14.27
CA ARG A 130 5.79 -1.39 15.15
C ARG A 130 6.12 0.09 14.99
N LYS A 131 7.05 0.48 14.12
CA LYS A 131 7.27 1.89 13.82
C LYS A 131 6.06 2.41 13.05
N SER A 132 5.75 3.70 13.20
CA SER A 132 4.78 4.37 12.35
C SER A 132 5.35 5.71 11.95
N SER A 133 5.21 6.06 10.68
CA SER A 133 5.66 7.33 10.12
C SER A 133 4.54 7.95 9.29
N PRO A 134 4.54 9.29 9.12
CA PRO A 134 3.58 9.96 8.26
C PRO A 134 3.62 9.39 6.85
N SER A 135 2.48 8.93 6.37
CA SER A 135 2.30 8.41 5.00
C SER A 135 1.41 9.30 4.14
N TYR A 136 0.70 10.25 4.74
CA TYR A 136 -0.20 11.17 4.06
C TYR A 136 -0.55 12.37 4.96
N VAL A 137 -0.84 13.51 4.34
CA VAL A 137 -1.50 14.67 4.95
C VAL A 137 -2.43 15.27 3.90
N THR A 138 -3.64 15.68 4.30
CA THR A 138 -4.58 16.36 3.39
C THR A 138 -3.96 17.63 2.82
N GLN A 139 -4.22 17.93 1.55
CA GLN A 139 -3.71 19.18 0.92
C GLN A 139 -4.53 20.42 1.32
N ILE A 140 -5.75 20.21 1.82
CA ILE A 140 -6.63 21.25 2.34
C ILE A 140 -6.98 20.96 3.80
N GLN A 141 -7.37 22.01 4.53
CA GLN A 141 -7.81 21.87 5.91
C GLN A 141 -9.20 21.22 5.97
N SER A 142 -9.40 20.41 7.00
CA SER A 142 -10.70 19.97 7.49
C SER A 142 -11.35 21.11 8.26
N ASP A 143 -12.43 21.68 7.74
CA ASP A 143 -13.15 22.79 8.38
C ASP A 143 -13.79 22.38 9.71
N THR A 144 -14.06 23.37 10.56
CA THR A 144 -14.83 23.15 11.80
C THR A 144 -16.23 22.62 11.50
N GLY A 145 -16.60 21.54 12.16
CA GLY A 145 -17.85 20.80 11.97
C GLY A 145 -17.84 19.81 10.80
N SER A 146 -16.75 19.73 10.04
CA SER A 146 -16.63 18.81 8.90
C SER A 146 -16.17 17.42 9.31
N GLU A 147 -16.38 16.47 8.40
CA GLU A 147 -15.86 15.12 8.50
C GLU A 147 -15.01 14.81 7.26
N THR A 148 -13.76 14.45 7.49
CA THR A 148 -12.80 14.06 6.46
C THR A 148 -12.75 12.54 6.38
N ARG A 149 -13.18 11.98 5.25
CA ARG A 149 -13.10 10.54 4.98
C ARG A 149 -11.77 10.21 4.32
N LEU A 150 -11.03 9.26 4.90
CA LEU A 150 -9.71 8.84 4.45
C LEU A 150 -9.73 7.37 4.07
N ALA A 151 -9.27 7.04 2.87
CA ALA A 151 -9.36 5.69 2.32
C ALA A 151 -7.99 5.18 1.85
N PRO A 152 -7.06 4.83 2.75
CA PRO A 152 -5.79 4.22 2.38
C PRO A 152 -5.94 3.04 1.42
N ARG A 153 -4.97 2.88 0.53
CA ARG A 153 -4.88 1.76 -0.40
C ARG A 153 -3.53 1.09 -0.25
N GLU A 154 -3.49 -0.22 -0.42
CA GLU A 154 -2.25 -1.00 -0.48
C GLU A 154 -1.60 -0.90 -1.87
N ILE A 155 -1.55 0.33 -2.40
CA ILE A 155 -0.84 0.69 -3.60
C ILE A 155 0.34 1.56 -3.17
N VAL A 156 1.54 1.10 -3.50
CA VAL A 156 2.78 1.79 -3.16
C VAL A 156 3.49 2.30 -4.40
N HIS A 157 4.17 3.42 -4.24
CA HIS A 157 5.06 4.00 -5.24
C HIS A 157 6.50 3.89 -4.75
N LEU A 158 7.39 3.43 -5.62
CA LEU A 158 8.80 3.20 -5.36
C LEU A 158 9.64 4.02 -6.35
N TRP A 159 10.60 4.79 -5.85
CA TRP A 159 11.53 5.56 -6.69
C TRP A 159 12.79 5.96 -5.93
N PHE A 160 13.77 6.52 -6.64
CA PHE A 160 14.96 7.12 -6.03
C PHE A 160 14.85 8.64 -5.97
N TYR A 161 15.20 9.25 -4.85
CA TYR A 161 15.21 10.71 -4.69
C TYR A 161 16.43 11.20 -3.88
N PRO A 162 17.11 12.28 -4.31
CA PRO A 162 18.30 12.77 -3.63
C PRO A 162 17.94 13.35 -2.25
N HIS A 163 18.75 13.02 -1.24
CA HIS A 163 18.65 13.57 0.13
C HIS A 163 17.25 13.43 0.77
N ALA A 164 16.46 12.44 0.35
CA ALA A 164 15.09 12.32 0.81
C ALA A 164 15.01 11.98 2.30
N THR A 165 13.95 12.45 2.95
CA THR A 165 13.65 12.13 4.35
C THR A 165 12.22 11.61 4.44
N ALA A 166 11.98 10.59 5.26
CA ALA A 166 10.63 10.11 5.53
C ALA A 166 9.80 11.24 6.18
N GLY A 167 8.53 11.35 5.81
CA GLY A 167 7.65 12.45 6.18
C GLY A 167 7.78 13.69 5.30
N THR A 168 8.65 13.75 4.29
CA THR A 168 8.70 14.90 3.37
C THR A 168 7.43 14.95 2.51
N MET A 169 6.75 16.09 2.55
CA MET A 169 5.58 16.38 1.73
C MET A 169 5.97 16.76 0.30
N PHE A 170 5.14 16.46 -0.69
CA PHE A 170 5.37 16.85 -2.07
C PHE A 170 4.07 16.92 -2.88
N VAL A 171 4.13 17.61 -4.02
CA VAL A 171 3.04 17.72 -5.01
C VAL A 171 3.64 17.42 -6.37
N ASP A 172 3.03 16.52 -7.13
CA ASP A 172 3.43 16.18 -8.51
C ASP A 172 4.91 15.73 -8.66
N ARG A 173 5.58 15.32 -7.57
CA ARG A 173 7.03 15.00 -7.56
C ARG A 173 7.37 13.53 -7.70
N ILE A 174 6.40 12.66 -7.97
CA ILE A 174 6.75 11.28 -8.30
C ILE A 174 7.49 11.30 -9.64
N PRO A 175 8.78 10.91 -9.71
CA PRO A 175 9.52 10.96 -10.96
C PRO A 175 8.89 10.00 -11.98
N ASN A 176 8.97 10.32 -13.28
CA ASN A 176 8.47 9.46 -14.35
C ASN A 176 9.07 8.04 -14.35
N ASN A 177 10.22 7.84 -13.69
CA ASN A 177 10.84 6.53 -13.50
C ASN A 177 10.48 5.89 -12.14
N SER A 178 9.29 6.17 -11.61
CA SER A 178 8.76 5.46 -10.44
C SER A 178 8.09 4.15 -10.85
N LEU A 179 8.14 3.17 -9.98
CA LEU A 179 7.33 1.96 -10.07
C LEU A 179 6.13 2.06 -9.14
N GLN A 180 4.92 1.85 -9.68
CA GLN A 180 3.71 1.67 -8.87
C GLN A 180 3.41 0.18 -8.75
N ILE A 181 3.12 -0.28 -7.53
CA ILE A 181 2.79 -1.67 -7.24
C ILE A 181 1.48 -1.69 -6.47
N ASP A 182 0.49 -2.41 -7.01
CA ASP A 182 -0.73 -2.78 -6.30
C ASP A 182 -0.48 -4.08 -5.53
N MET A 183 -0.45 -3.96 -4.20
CA MET A 183 -0.25 -5.05 -3.25
C MET A 183 -1.59 -5.56 -2.68
N ALA A 184 -2.74 -4.99 -3.06
CA ALA A 184 -4.02 -5.41 -2.47
C ALA A 184 -4.36 -6.86 -2.77
N ALA A 185 -4.00 -7.36 -3.95
CA ALA A 185 -4.23 -8.75 -4.35
C ALA A 185 -3.21 -9.72 -3.74
N ASN A 186 -1.98 -9.25 -3.50
CA ASN A 186 -0.82 -10.06 -3.14
C ASN A 186 -0.01 -9.34 -2.07
N ASN A 187 0.13 -9.95 -0.90
CA ASN A 187 0.83 -9.34 0.22
C ASN A 187 2.36 -9.42 0.09
N ASP A 188 2.89 -9.96 -1.02
CA ASP A 188 4.31 -9.92 -1.32
C ASP A 188 4.57 -9.54 -2.78
N ALA A 189 5.72 -8.88 -2.98
CA ALA A 189 6.26 -8.60 -4.30
C ALA A 189 7.79 -8.54 -4.25
N GLU A 190 8.40 -8.94 -5.37
CA GLU A 190 9.83 -8.79 -5.61
C GLU A 190 10.06 -8.02 -6.90
N VAL A 191 10.90 -7.00 -6.82
CA VAL A 191 11.22 -6.10 -7.93
C VAL A 191 12.73 -5.89 -8.04
N GLU A 192 13.17 -5.52 -9.23
CA GLU A 192 14.57 -5.23 -9.54
C GLU A 192 14.69 -3.86 -10.21
N PHE A 193 15.66 -3.07 -9.77
CA PHE A 193 16.18 -1.94 -10.53
C PHE A 193 17.42 -2.38 -11.30
N THR A 194 17.26 -2.56 -12.61
CA THR A 194 18.27 -3.21 -13.45
C THR A 194 19.48 -2.32 -13.72
N ALA A 195 20.54 -2.91 -14.27
CA ALA A 195 21.74 -2.18 -14.71
C ALA A 195 21.43 -1.03 -15.70
N SER A 196 20.35 -1.14 -16.48
CA SER A 196 19.90 -0.10 -17.42
C SER A 196 19.05 1.01 -16.77
N GLY A 197 18.83 0.96 -15.46
CA GLY A 197 18.07 1.97 -14.72
C GLY A 197 16.55 1.84 -14.89
N VAL A 198 16.06 0.62 -15.11
CA VAL A 198 14.64 0.33 -15.33
C VAL A 198 14.12 -0.59 -14.22
N TRP A 199 12.88 -0.37 -13.80
CA TRP A 199 12.18 -1.24 -12.87
C TRP A 199 11.57 -2.46 -13.55
N VAL A 200 11.74 -3.64 -12.95
CA VAL A 200 11.12 -4.90 -13.39
C VAL A 200 10.46 -5.57 -12.19
N ILE A 201 9.27 -6.13 -12.37
CA ILE A 201 8.59 -6.96 -11.37
C ILE A 201 8.99 -8.41 -11.63
N LEU A 202 9.65 -9.04 -10.67
CA LEU A 202 10.13 -10.42 -10.75
C LEU A 202 9.10 -11.43 -10.25
N HIS A 203 8.42 -11.09 -9.15
CA HIS A 203 7.43 -11.96 -8.51
C HIS A 203 6.31 -11.16 -7.85
N ARG A 204 5.12 -11.76 -7.81
CA ARG A 204 4.03 -11.44 -6.88
C ARG A 204 3.44 -12.78 -6.45
N ALA A 205 3.62 -13.25 -5.20
CA ALA A 205 2.97 -14.49 -4.80
C ALA A 205 1.47 -14.26 -4.58
N GLU A 206 0.67 -15.27 -4.86
CA GLU A 206 -0.74 -15.28 -4.46
C GLU A 206 -0.83 -15.22 -2.94
N ALA A 207 -1.72 -14.37 -2.41
CA ALA A 207 -1.91 -14.21 -0.96
C ALA A 207 -2.02 -15.58 -0.25
N ILE A 208 -1.17 -15.82 0.75
CA ILE A 208 -1.26 -17.04 1.59
C ILE A 208 -2.52 -16.92 2.44
N VAL A 209 -3.62 -17.51 1.98
CA VAL A 209 -4.81 -17.72 2.81
C VAL A 209 -4.42 -18.70 3.93
N PRO A 210 -4.59 -18.37 5.23
CA PRO A 210 -4.31 -19.31 6.29
C PRO A 210 -5.14 -20.58 6.07
N SER A 211 -4.48 -21.73 5.96
CA SER A 211 -5.15 -23.01 5.82
C SER A 211 -5.99 -23.28 7.07
N GLU A 212 -7.32 -23.38 6.89
CA GLU A 212 -8.15 -23.97 7.92
C GLU A 212 -7.70 -25.41 8.14
N HIS A 213 -7.33 -25.69 9.39
CA HIS A 213 -6.82 -26.97 9.85
C HIS A 213 -7.75 -28.14 9.51
N HIS A 214 -7.11 -29.22 9.07
CA HIS A 214 -7.64 -30.59 9.14
C HIS A 214 -8.39 -30.87 10.45
N ARG A 215 -9.62 -31.38 10.32
CA ARG A 215 -10.19 -32.45 11.15
C ARG A 215 -11.06 -33.38 10.30
N ASP A 216 -10.45 -34.51 9.98
CA ASP A 216 -10.96 -35.89 9.95
C ASP A 216 -12.27 -36.24 9.21
N ALA A 217 -12.04 -37.07 8.18
CA ALA A 217 -12.57 -38.42 8.00
C ALA A 217 -14.05 -38.63 7.62
N ASP A 218 -14.19 -39.00 6.35
CA ASP A 218 -14.82 -40.25 5.89
C ASP A 218 -16.35 -40.30 5.76
N LYS A 219 -16.81 -40.21 4.50
CA LYS A 219 -17.72 -41.18 3.85
C LYS A 219 -17.84 -40.87 2.36
N GLY A 220 -17.47 -41.86 1.55
CA GLY A 220 -17.35 -41.74 0.09
C GLY A 220 -18.66 -41.70 -0.68
N ILE A 221 -18.50 -41.53 -2.00
CA ILE A 221 -19.20 -42.24 -3.06
C ILE A 221 -18.25 -42.23 -4.28
N GLU A 222 -17.90 -43.44 -4.70
CA GLU A 222 -17.15 -43.77 -5.90
C GLU A 222 -18.15 -44.00 -7.04
N ILE A 223 -17.95 -43.36 -8.20
CA ILE A 223 -18.61 -43.76 -9.45
C ILE A 223 -17.64 -43.63 -10.63
N GLY A 224 -17.17 -44.80 -11.09
CA GLY A 224 -17.33 -45.20 -12.50
C GLY A 224 -16.29 -44.72 -13.50
N ARG A 225 -15.23 -45.52 -13.67
CA ARG A 225 -14.53 -45.65 -14.95
C ARG A 225 -15.46 -46.32 -15.97
N GLU A 226 -15.57 -45.76 -17.17
CA GLU A 226 -15.81 -46.55 -18.36
C GLU A 226 -14.99 -46.00 -19.53
N ALA A 227 -14.40 -46.92 -20.26
CA ALA A 227 -13.47 -46.70 -21.34
C ALA A 227 -14.16 -46.98 -22.68
N ALA A 228 -13.51 -46.50 -23.75
CA ALA A 228 -13.33 -47.18 -25.04
C ALA A 228 -14.10 -46.66 -26.27
N LEU A 229 -13.28 -46.20 -27.23
CA LEU A 229 -13.24 -46.53 -28.67
C LEU A 229 -14.15 -45.79 -29.66
N LEU A 230 -13.49 -44.90 -30.43
CA LEU A 230 -13.41 -44.79 -31.90
C LEU A 230 -14.55 -45.39 -32.75
N ASP A 231 -15.08 -44.59 -33.68
CA ASP A 231 -15.04 -44.97 -35.09
C ASP A 231 -15.04 -43.77 -36.04
N GLU A 232 -14.33 -43.93 -37.15
CA GLU A 232 -14.07 -42.97 -38.22
C GLU A 232 -15.14 -43.00 -39.33
N ASN A 233 -15.06 -41.98 -40.19
CA ASN A 233 -15.53 -41.90 -41.59
C ASN A 233 -16.95 -41.40 -41.87
N GLU A 234 -17.01 -40.17 -42.41
CA GLU A 234 -17.46 -40.02 -43.80
C GLU A 234 -16.74 -38.84 -44.49
N ILE A 235 -16.08 -39.15 -45.62
CA ILE A 235 -15.42 -38.25 -46.57
C ILE A 235 -16.38 -38.02 -47.74
N VAL A 236 -16.31 -36.83 -48.36
CA VAL A 236 -16.34 -36.50 -49.82
C VAL A 236 -16.95 -35.10 -49.96
N LYS A 237 -16.18 -34.01 -50.07
CA LYS A 237 -15.38 -33.44 -51.20
C LYS A 237 -16.15 -32.48 -52.16
N PRO A 238 -15.44 -31.51 -52.80
CA PRO A 238 -15.92 -30.18 -53.19
C PRO A 238 -16.08 -29.99 -54.71
N GLU A 239 -16.65 -28.86 -55.13
CA GLU A 239 -16.46 -28.10 -56.40
C GLU A 239 -17.54 -26.99 -56.45
N GLY A 240 -17.37 -25.79 -57.02
CA GLY A 240 -16.34 -25.20 -57.87
C GLY A 240 -16.71 -23.75 -58.23
N ASP A 241 -15.84 -23.14 -59.02
CA ASP A 241 -15.69 -21.71 -59.36
C ASP A 241 -16.88 -20.97 -60.01
N SER A 242 -16.93 -19.65 -59.80
CA SER A 242 -17.07 -18.59 -60.82
C SER A 242 -16.76 -17.21 -60.23
#